data_AF-A0A1G7LS78-F1
#
_entry.id   AF-A0A1G7LS78-F1
#
_cell.length_a   1.000
_cell.length_b   1.000
_cell.length_c   1.000
_cell.angle_alpha   90.00
_cell.angle_beta   90.00
_cell.angle_gamma   90.00
#
_symmetry.space_group_name_H-M   'P 1'
#
loop_
_entity.id
_entity.type
_entity.pdbx_description
1 polymer ?
#
loop_
_entity_poly.entity_id
_entity_poly.type
_entity_poly.pdbx_seq_one_letter_code
_entity_poly.pdbx_strand_id
1 'polypeptide(L)'
;MAAAAVVGTAVGALAVYLDPDDFRYGGRAHIDLDSWVEADDSWTRTAMPGAAWATDELCGTDLPCVQAVRSDTLTMYRFGDRDDAVTAARGYADEGHLSGWIVVRFEPDGLTTAERSEFAGYLDCINVGVAEGGVEC
;
A
#
# COMPACT_ATOMS: atom_id res chain seq x y z
N MET A 1 17.63 30.84 -57.54
CA MET A 1 17.52 29.62 -58.37
C MET A 1 17.97 28.44 -57.53
N ALA A 2 17.32 27.29 -57.74
CA ALA A 2 17.56 25.95 -57.19
C ALA A 2 17.05 25.68 -55.76
N ALA A 3 16.00 24.86 -55.73
CA ALA A 3 15.43 24.15 -54.60
C ALA A 3 16.11 22.79 -54.42
N ALA A 4 16.08 22.25 -53.19
CA ALA A 4 15.92 20.82 -52.95
C ALA A 4 15.54 20.59 -51.48
N ALA A 5 14.40 19.94 -51.27
CA ALA A 5 13.90 19.48 -50.00
C ALA A 5 14.58 18.15 -49.60
N VAL A 6 14.79 17.94 -48.30
CA VAL A 6 14.89 16.58 -47.74
C VAL A 6 14.10 16.55 -46.44
N VAL A 7 13.04 15.74 -46.45
CA VAL A 7 12.21 15.36 -45.32
C VAL A 7 13.06 14.47 -44.40
N GLY A 8 13.23 14.87 -43.14
CA GLY A 8 13.89 14.10 -42.09
C GLY A 8 13.01 14.03 -40.86
N THR A 9 12.37 12.87 -40.69
CA THR A 9 11.62 12.35 -39.53
C THR A 9 11.77 13.11 -38.20
N ALA A 10 10.66 13.65 -37.69
CA ALA A 10 10.49 13.97 -36.29
C ALA A 10 10.46 12.67 -35.48
N VAL A 11 11.57 12.31 -34.86
CA VAL A 11 11.59 11.29 -33.80
C VAL A 11 11.32 12.02 -32.50
N GLY A 12 10.13 11.79 -31.94
CA GLY A 12 9.74 12.32 -30.64
C GLY A 12 10.69 11.83 -29.55
N ALA A 13 11.40 12.77 -28.93
CA ALA A 13 12.04 12.54 -27.65
C ALA A 13 10.99 12.79 -26.56
N LEU A 14 10.14 11.79 -26.29
CA LEU A 14 9.47 11.71 -25.00
C LEU A 14 10.57 11.30 -24.02
N ALA A 15 11.23 12.29 -23.42
CA ALA A 15 12.11 12.04 -22.29
C ALA A 15 11.24 11.58 -21.12
N VAL A 16 11.02 10.26 -21.03
CA VAL A 16 10.53 9.65 -19.80
C VAL A 16 11.66 9.86 -18.80
N TYR A 17 11.47 10.81 -17.88
CA TYR A 17 12.33 10.99 -16.73
C TYR A 17 12.11 9.77 -15.83
N LEU A 18 12.78 8.67 -16.15
CA LEU A 18 12.88 7.52 -15.26
C LEU A 18 13.84 7.96 -14.16
N ASP A 19 13.26 8.30 -13.01
CA ASP A 19 14.00 8.64 -11.82
C ASP A 19 14.87 7.41 -11.44
N PRO A 20 16.18 7.57 -11.17
CA PRO A 20 17.06 6.44 -10.86
C PRO A 20 16.68 5.67 -9.58
N ASP A 21 15.69 6.14 -8.82
CA ASP A 21 15.11 5.40 -7.69
C ASP A 21 14.21 4.21 -8.10
N ASP A 22 13.76 4.12 -9.37
CA ASP A 22 13.01 2.97 -9.89
C ASP A 22 13.82 1.65 -9.88
N PHE A 23 15.15 1.70 -9.76
CA PHE A 23 16.00 0.51 -9.80
C PHE A 23 16.31 -0.10 -8.43
N ARG A 24 15.81 0.48 -7.33
CA ARG A 24 15.75 -0.18 -6.00
C ARG A 24 14.38 -0.84 -5.75
N TYR A 25 13.77 -1.33 -6.84
CA TYR A 25 12.45 -1.92 -6.92
C TYR A 25 12.33 -3.22 -6.09
N GLY A 26 11.67 -3.14 -4.94
CA GLY A 26 11.13 -4.32 -4.25
C GLY A 26 9.66 -4.46 -4.64
N GLY A 27 9.26 -5.55 -5.31
CA GLY A 27 7.87 -5.78 -5.77
C GLY A 27 6.79 -5.79 -4.68
N ARG A 28 7.15 -5.52 -3.43
CA ARG A 28 6.31 -5.47 -2.22
C ARG A 28 5.66 -4.09 -2.00
N ALA A 29 6.16 -3.04 -2.67
CA ALA A 29 5.48 -1.74 -2.75
C ALA A 29 4.16 -1.81 -3.55
N HIS A 30 3.88 -2.94 -4.23
CA HIS A 30 2.72 -3.16 -5.09
C HIS A 30 1.60 -3.97 -4.44
N ILE A 31 1.60 -4.17 -3.12
CA ILE A 31 0.41 -4.75 -2.45
C ILE A 31 -0.76 -3.78 -2.68
N ASP A 32 -1.67 -4.17 -3.57
CA ASP A 32 -2.91 -3.48 -3.82
C ASP A 32 -3.92 -3.83 -2.73
N LEU A 33 -4.66 -2.84 -2.25
CA LEU A 33 -5.69 -3.08 -1.24
C LEU A 33 -7.00 -3.65 -1.83
N ASP A 34 -7.09 -3.75 -3.16
CA ASP A 34 -8.25 -4.28 -3.88
C ASP A 34 -8.66 -5.69 -3.43
N SER A 35 -7.68 -6.57 -3.17
CA SER A 35 -7.94 -7.94 -2.68
C SER A 35 -8.61 -7.99 -1.30
N TRP A 36 -8.55 -6.90 -0.53
CA TRP A 36 -9.17 -6.80 0.80
C TRP A 36 -10.63 -6.32 0.71
N VAL A 37 -10.96 -5.54 -0.33
CA VAL A 37 -12.34 -5.09 -0.60
C VAL A 37 -13.13 -6.20 -1.29
N GLU A 38 -12.50 -6.90 -2.24
CA GLU A 38 -13.11 -8.02 -2.96
C GLU A 38 -12.86 -9.38 -2.30
N ALA A 39 -12.49 -9.40 -1.01
CA ALA A 39 -11.97 -10.59 -0.34
C ALA A 39 -12.89 -11.82 -0.47
N ASP A 40 -12.47 -12.76 -1.32
CA ASP A 40 -13.15 -14.03 -1.53
C ASP A 40 -12.85 -15.04 -0.41
N ASP A 41 -11.78 -14.85 0.37
CA ASP A 41 -11.43 -15.76 1.45
C ASP A 41 -12.22 -15.48 2.75
N SER A 42 -12.55 -16.54 3.47
CA SER A 42 -13.42 -16.47 4.65
C SER A 42 -12.76 -15.80 5.85
N TRP A 43 -11.43 -15.83 5.95
CA TRP A 43 -10.71 -15.26 7.07
C TRP A 43 -10.67 -13.74 6.95
N THR A 44 -10.32 -13.20 5.78
CA THR A 44 -10.30 -11.76 5.52
C THR A 44 -11.68 -11.14 5.72
N ARG A 45 -12.77 -11.79 5.27
CA ARG A 45 -14.15 -11.32 5.54
C ARG A 45 -14.52 -11.28 7.02
N THR A 46 -13.90 -12.13 7.83
CA THR A 46 -14.12 -12.15 9.30
C THR A 46 -13.27 -11.10 9.99
N ALA A 47 -12.02 -10.92 9.55
CA ALA A 47 -11.10 -9.93 10.10
C ALA A 47 -11.45 -8.49 9.68
N MET A 48 -12.06 -8.32 8.50
CA MET A 48 -12.48 -7.03 7.93
C MET A 48 -13.94 -7.07 7.45
N PRO A 49 -14.91 -7.20 8.37
CA PRO A 49 -16.32 -7.17 8.01
C PRO A 49 -16.70 -5.79 7.45
N GLY A 50 -17.47 -5.79 6.37
CA GLY A 50 -17.91 -4.55 5.72
C GLY A 50 -16.79 -3.75 5.05
N ALA A 51 -15.67 -4.39 4.73
CA ALA A 51 -14.55 -3.75 4.03
C ALA A 51 -15.02 -2.98 2.79
N ALA A 52 -14.69 -1.69 2.73
CA ALA A 52 -15.02 -0.84 1.60
C ALA A 52 -13.91 0.20 1.36
N TRP A 53 -13.77 0.62 0.11
CA TRP A 53 -12.91 1.73 -0.26
C TRP A 53 -13.30 3.00 0.50
N ALA A 54 -12.30 3.63 1.12
CA ALA A 54 -12.42 4.89 1.83
C ALA A 54 -11.31 5.87 1.45
N THR A 55 -10.62 5.64 0.33
CA THR A 55 -9.48 6.44 -0.14
C THR A 55 -9.83 7.93 -0.23
N ASP A 56 -10.91 8.30 -0.92
CA ASP A 56 -11.29 9.72 -1.10
C ASP A 56 -11.74 10.40 0.21
N GLU A 57 -12.16 9.62 1.20
CA GLU A 57 -12.59 10.12 2.51
C GLU A 57 -11.39 10.34 3.46
N LEU A 58 -10.43 9.41 3.44
CA LEU A 58 -9.39 9.32 4.46
C LEU A 58 -8.03 9.80 3.98
N CYS A 59 -7.74 9.66 2.68
CA CYS A 59 -6.48 10.12 2.10
C CYS A 59 -6.59 11.58 1.67
N GLY A 60 -5.57 12.36 1.99
CA GLY A 60 -5.55 13.78 1.70
C GLY A 60 -4.20 14.39 2.01
N THR A 61 -4.13 15.72 2.07
CA THR A 61 -2.88 16.43 2.32
C THR A 61 -2.30 16.12 3.71
N ASP A 62 -3.15 15.90 4.72
CA ASP A 62 -2.72 15.60 6.09
C ASP A 62 -2.39 14.12 6.31
N LEU A 63 -2.85 13.24 5.42
CA LEU A 63 -2.56 11.81 5.42
C LEU A 63 -2.35 11.36 3.96
N PRO A 64 -1.11 11.45 3.44
CA PRO A 64 -0.81 11.28 2.01
C PRO A 64 -0.79 9.80 1.58
N CYS A 65 -1.81 9.03 1.98
CA CYS A 65 -2.04 7.69 1.46
C CYS A 65 -2.54 7.73 0.02
N VAL A 66 -2.26 6.65 -0.73
CA VAL A 66 -2.71 6.47 -2.11
C VAL A 66 -3.93 5.54 -2.21
N GLN A 67 -4.13 4.71 -1.19
CA GLN A 67 -5.29 3.83 -1.06
C GLN A 67 -5.68 3.70 0.41
N ALA A 68 -6.98 3.64 0.71
CA ALA A 68 -7.47 3.30 2.03
C ALA A 68 -8.72 2.40 1.96
N VAL A 69 -8.75 1.40 2.84
CA VAL A 69 -9.87 0.47 3.02
C VAL A 69 -10.29 0.50 4.47
N ARG A 70 -11.57 0.74 4.73
CA ARG A 70 -12.15 0.74 6.08
C ARG A 70 -13.08 -0.46 6.25
N SER A 71 -13.01 -1.11 7.39
CA SER A 71 -13.96 -2.11 7.88
C SER A 71 -14.53 -1.69 9.24
N ASP A 72 -15.41 -2.51 9.82
CA ASP A 72 -15.92 -2.26 11.18
C ASP A 72 -14.84 -2.48 12.27
N THR A 73 -13.73 -3.13 11.92
CA THR A 73 -12.72 -3.64 12.86
C THR A 73 -11.37 -2.95 12.75
N LEU A 74 -11.02 -2.45 11.57
CA LEU A 74 -9.76 -1.77 11.29
C LEU A 74 -9.85 -0.91 10.03
N THR A 75 -8.87 -0.04 9.87
CA THR A 75 -8.66 0.73 8.64
C THR A 75 -7.24 0.48 8.13
N MET A 76 -7.11 0.16 6.85
CA MET A 76 -5.84 -0.02 6.17
C MET A 76 -5.54 1.18 5.28
N TYR A 77 -4.29 1.61 5.30
CA TYR A 77 -3.76 2.69 4.48
C TYR A 77 -2.54 2.20 3.73
N ARG A 78 -2.45 2.49 2.44
CA ARG A 78 -1.25 2.27 1.64
C ARG A 78 -0.67 3.62 1.26
N PHE A 79 0.65 3.76 1.35
CA PHE A 79 1.36 4.98 1.02
C PHE A 79 2.26 4.78 -0.21
N GLY A 80 2.42 5.84 -1.01
CA GLY A 80 3.40 5.86 -2.08
C GLY A 80 4.83 6.02 -1.56
N ASP A 81 4.98 6.65 -0.39
CA ASP A 81 6.24 6.88 0.29
C ASP A 81 6.29 6.13 1.64
N ARG A 82 7.45 5.57 1.98
CA ARG A 82 7.62 4.78 3.20
C ARG A 82 7.71 5.66 4.46
N ASP A 83 8.33 6.83 4.36
CA ASP A 83 8.47 7.74 5.49
C ASP A 83 7.11 8.33 5.90
N ASP A 84 6.21 8.51 4.93
CA ASP A 84 4.81 8.86 5.19
C ASP A 84 4.07 7.73 5.96
N ALA A 85 4.25 6.47 5.54
CA ALA A 85 3.70 5.32 6.26
C ALA A 85 4.23 5.23 7.70
N VAL A 86 5.54 5.41 7.89
CA VAL A 86 6.17 5.42 9.22
C VAL A 86 5.60 6.55 10.09
N THR A 87 5.42 7.73 9.50
CA THR A 87 4.88 8.89 10.21
C THR A 87 3.42 8.66 10.63
N ALA A 88 2.59 8.14 9.72
CA ALA A 88 1.21 7.79 10.01
C ALA A 88 1.10 6.73 11.12
N ALA A 89 1.88 5.64 11.03
CA ALA A 89 1.89 4.58 12.05
C ALA A 89 2.25 5.12 13.45
N ARG A 90 3.24 6.00 13.54
CA ARG A 90 3.60 6.67 14.81
C ARG A 90 2.47 7.54 15.35
N GLY A 91 1.68 8.16 14.49
CA GLY A 91 0.52 8.98 14.86
C GLY A 91 -0.58 8.17 15.53
N TYR A 92 -0.71 6.88 15.21
CA TYR A 92 -1.72 5.99 15.80
C TYR A 92 -1.27 5.28 17.09
N ALA A 93 -0.02 5.47 17.53
CA ALA A 93 0.53 4.87 18.74
C ALA A 93 0.27 3.33 18.80
N ASP A 94 -0.30 2.83 19.90
CA ASP A 94 -0.56 1.40 20.12
C ASP A 94 -1.69 0.82 19.25
N GLU A 95 -2.43 1.67 18.53
CA GLU A 95 -3.49 1.26 17.61
C GLU A 95 -2.96 1.06 16.17
N GLY A 96 -1.72 1.48 15.90
CA GLY A 96 -1.09 1.41 14.59
C GLY A 96 -0.13 0.23 14.44
N HIS A 97 -0.27 -0.53 13.36
CA HIS A 97 0.74 -1.49 12.90
C HIS A 97 1.29 -1.06 11.54
N LEU A 98 2.61 -1.03 11.40
CA LEU A 98 3.30 -0.73 10.15
C LEU A 98 3.84 -2.02 9.53
N SER A 99 3.48 -2.28 8.28
CA SER A 99 4.13 -3.28 7.45
C SER A 99 4.52 -2.69 6.10
N GLY A 100 5.82 -2.39 5.94
CA GLY A 100 6.37 -1.79 4.72
C GLY A 100 5.76 -0.42 4.41
N TRP A 101 4.87 -0.37 3.41
CA TRP A 101 4.13 0.82 2.97
C TRP A 101 2.67 0.81 3.41
N ILE A 102 2.25 -0.21 4.17
CA ILE A 102 0.89 -0.34 4.68
C ILE A 102 0.87 -0.03 6.16
N VAL A 103 -0.10 0.80 6.56
CA VAL A 103 -0.42 1.04 7.96
C VAL A 103 -1.81 0.49 8.23
N VAL A 104 -1.92 -0.28 9.30
CA VAL A 104 -3.19 -0.76 9.83
C VAL A 104 -3.49 0.03 11.09
N ARG A 105 -4.65 0.67 11.16
CA ARG A 105 -5.20 1.25 12.37
C ARG A 105 -6.33 0.36 12.86
N PHE A 106 -6.18 -0.22 14.05
CA PHE A 106 -7.22 -1.08 14.63
C PHE A 106 -8.29 -0.24 15.31
N GLU A 107 -9.56 -0.51 15.03
CA GLU A 107 -10.66 0.17 15.72
C GLU A 107 -10.74 -0.32 17.18
N PRO A 108 -11.12 0.56 18.12
CA PRO A 108 -11.35 0.17 19.50
C PRO A 108 -12.46 -0.89 19.56
N ASP A 109 -12.23 -1.97 20.31
CA ASP A 109 -13.14 -3.11 20.46
C ASP A 109 -13.43 -3.92 19.17
N GLY A 110 -12.82 -3.58 18.03
CA GLY A 110 -13.01 -4.29 16.76
C GLY A 110 -12.35 -5.67 16.71
N LEU A 111 -11.11 -5.78 17.22
CA LEU A 111 -10.36 -7.02 17.34
C LEU A 111 -9.71 -7.10 18.72
N THR A 112 -9.64 -8.31 19.28
CA THR A 112 -8.85 -8.60 20.49
C THR A 112 -7.36 -8.43 20.23
N THR A 113 -6.55 -8.27 21.28
CA THR A 113 -5.09 -8.16 21.13
C THR A 113 -4.48 -9.35 20.36
N ALA A 114 -4.99 -10.56 20.59
CA ALA A 114 -4.52 -11.76 19.90
C ALA A 114 -4.82 -11.71 18.39
N GLU A 115 -6.04 -11.33 18.02
CA GLU A 115 -6.46 -11.18 16.61
C GLU A 115 -5.70 -10.06 15.91
N ARG A 116 -5.42 -8.95 16.59
CA ARG A 116 -4.58 -7.87 16.05
C ARG A 116 -3.16 -8.37 15.74
N SER A 117 -2.57 -9.16 16.64
CA SER A 117 -1.25 -9.77 16.42
C SER A 117 -1.26 -10.79 15.28
N GLU A 118 -2.30 -11.60 15.16
CA GLU A 118 -2.47 -12.55 14.05
C GLU A 118 -2.57 -11.81 12.71
N PHE A 119 -3.41 -10.78 12.63
CA PHE A 119 -3.58 -9.97 11.43
C PHE A 119 -2.28 -9.26 11.03
N ALA A 120 -1.60 -8.66 12.00
CA ALA A 120 -0.30 -8.02 11.80
C ALA A 120 0.74 -9.01 11.25
N GLY A 121 0.83 -10.20 11.84
CA GLY A 121 1.74 -11.25 11.39
C GLY A 121 1.44 -11.77 9.98
N TYR A 122 0.16 -11.92 9.63
CA TYR A 122 -0.28 -12.28 8.28
C TYR A 122 0.15 -11.22 7.26
N LEU A 123 -0.05 -9.94 7.59
CA LEU A 123 0.27 -8.84 6.71
C LEU A 123 1.79 -8.66 6.54
N ASP A 124 2.54 -8.84 7.62
CA ASP A 124 3.99 -8.92 7.58
C ASP A 124 4.42 -10.08 6.67
N CYS A 125 3.83 -11.27 6.80
CA CYS A 125 4.17 -12.39 5.92
C CYS A 125 4.03 -12.06 4.42
N ILE A 126 2.89 -11.49 4.02
CA ILE A 126 2.66 -11.09 2.62
C ILE A 126 3.72 -10.10 2.15
N ASN A 127 4.07 -9.15 3.02
CA ASN A 127 4.96 -8.05 2.68
C ASN A 127 6.45 -8.43 2.76
N VAL A 128 6.86 -9.32 3.68
CA VAL A 128 8.25 -9.81 3.76
C VAL A 128 8.49 -11.04 2.88
N GLY A 129 7.45 -11.71 2.39
CA GLY A 129 7.46 -12.90 1.51
C GLY A 129 8.12 -14.15 2.09
N VAL A 130 8.99 -13.99 3.09
CA VAL A 130 9.70 -14.99 3.90
C VAL A 130 10.04 -14.25 5.20
N ALA A 131 9.69 -14.80 6.36
CA ALA A 131 10.12 -14.20 7.63
C ALA A 131 11.67 -14.14 7.71
N GLU A 132 12.23 -13.18 8.44
CA GLU A 132 13.68 -13.15 8.73
C GLU A 132 14.08 -14.51 9.33
N GLY A 133 14.77 -15.35 8.54
CA GLY A 133 15.07 -16.74 8.91
C GLY A 133 14.77 -17.79 7.84
N GLY A 134 14.23 -17.43 6.67
CA GLY A 134 14.03 -18.39 5.58
C GLY A 134 12.84 -19.34 5.81
N VAL A 135 12.00 -19.03 6.80
CA VAL A 135 10.75 -19.73 7.02
C VAL A 135 9.74 -19.15 6.04
N GLU A 136 9.29 -19.98 5.09
CA GLU A 136 8.02 -19.74 4.43
C GLU A 136 6.99 -19.59 5.55
N CYS A 137 6.43 -18.40 5.68
CA CYS A 137 5.12 -18.29 6.25
C CYS A 137 4.11 -18.69 5.14
#